data_AF-A0A2D8CFB1-F1
#
_entry.id   AF-A0A2D8CFB1-F1
#
_cell.length_a   1.000
_cell.length_b   1.000
_cell.length_c   1.000
_cell.angle_alpha   90.00
_cell.angle_beta   90.00
_cell.angle_gamma   90.00
#
_symmetry.space_group_name_H-M   'P 1'
#
loop_
_entity.id
_entity.type
_entity.pdbx_description
1 polymer ?
#
loop_
_entity_poly.entity_id
_entity_poly.type
_entity_poly.pdbx_seq_one_letter_code
_entity_poly.pdbx_strand_id
1 'polypeptide(L)'
;MSEPTEDELQAFIEDVEFLIQTLKESFESDDAQFFIDEQNEILYVKLEGLNDYSESEIEEIAAPVLSELDLDFEQIIILPL
;
A
#
# COMPACT_ATOMS: atom_id res chain seq x y z
N MET A 1 -22.84 12.69 6.08
CA MET A 1 -21.40 12.80 5.81
C MET A 1 -20.75 12.40 7.11
N SER A 2 -20.44 11.12 7.26
CA SER A 2 -19.75 10.65 8.47
C SER A 2 -18.29 10.96 8.25
N GLU A 3 -17.75 11.83 9.09
CA GLU A 3 -16.30 12.02 9.22
C GLU A 3 -15.73 10.65 9.65
N PRO A 4 -14.74 10.08 8.95
CA PRO A 4 -14.11 8.85 9.38
C PRO A 4 -13.61 9.05 10.82
N THR A 5 -13.98 8.14 11.71
CA THR A 5 -13.60 8.24 13.13
C THR A 5 -12.09 8.04 13.27
N GLU A 6 -11.45 8.71 14.25
CA GLU A 6 -10.01 8.55 14.54
C GLU A 6 -9.59 7.07 14.72
N ASP A 7 -10.51 6.22 15.20
CA ASP A 7 -10.34 4.77 15.32
C ASP A 7 -10.24 4.06 13.96
N GLU A 8 -11.03 4.49 12.97
CA GLU A 8 -11.00 3.93 11.61
C GLU A 8 -9.71 4.33 10.91
N LEU A 9 -9.24 5.57 11.11
CA LEU A 9 -7.94 6.03 10.62
C LEU A 9 -6.77 5.26 11.24
N GLN A 10 -6.84 4.89 12.53
CA GLN A 10 -5.78 4.09 13.16
C GLN A 10 -5.72 2.65 12.65
N ALA A 11 -6.87 1.96 12.59
CA ALA A 11 -6.94 0.61 12.02
C ALA A 11 -6.44 0.59 10.58
N PHE A 12 -6.85 1.60 9.81
CA PHE A 12 -6.42 1.84 8.46
C PHE A 12 -4.89 2.02 8.32
N ILE A 13 -4.25 2.81 9.20
CA ILE A 13 -2.78 2.97 9.20
C ILE A 13 -2.10 1.63 9.50
N GLU A 14 -2.64 0.85 10.44
CA GLU A 14 -2.11 -0.45 10.83
C GLU A 14 -2.17 -1.45 9.65
N ASP A 15 -3.27 -1.45 8.90
CA ASP A 15 -3.44 -2.26 7.68
C ASP A 15 -2.45 -1.82 6.58
N VAL A 16 -2.24 -0.52 6.38
CA VAL A 16 -1.22 -0.03 5.42
C VAL A 16 0.17 -0.42 5.86
N GLU A 17 0.53 -0.29 7.14
CA GLU A 17 1.84 -0.73 7.62
C GLU A 17 2.04 -2.24 7.39
N PHE A 18 0.99 -3.05 7.58
CA PHE A 18 1.03 -4.48 7.30
C PHE A 18 1.20 -4.79 5.80
N LEU A 19 0.49 -4.06 4.94
CA LEU A 19 0.69 -4.10 3.48
C LEU A 19 2.16 -3.85 3.15
N ILE A 20 2.70 -2.74 3.63
CA ILE A 20 4.08 -2.33 3.33
C ILE A 20 5.06 -3.38 3.82
N GLN A 21 4.87 -3.90 5.03
CA GLN A 21 5.75 -4.93 5.57
C GLN A 21 5.70 -6.22 4.73
N THR A 22 4.51 -6.65 4.33
CA THR A 22 4.32 -7.84 3.48
C THR A 22 4.93 -7.63 2.09
N LEU A 23 4.76 -6.44 1.51
CA LEU A 23 5.38 -6.08 0.24
C LEU A 23 6.91 -6.05 0.38
N LYS A 24 7.46 -5.47 1.45
CA LYS A 24 8.91 -5.47 1.70
C LYS A 24 9.48 -6.89 1.77
N GLU A 25 8.81 -7.80 2.47
CA GLU A 25 9.23 -9.20 2.53
C GLU A 25 9.11 -9.90 1.17
N SER A 26 8.08 -9.57 0.39
CA SER A 26 7.84 -10.18 -0.93
C SER A 26 8.79 -9.69 -2.01
N PHE A 27 9.17 -8.41 -1.97
CA PHE A 27 10.07 -7.77 -2.94
C PHE A 27 11.53 -7.72 -2.46
N GLU A 28 11.85 -8.34 -1.32
CA GLU A 28 13.17 -8.30 -0.68
C GLU A 28 13.70 -6.86 -0.52
N SER A 29 12.81 -5.93 -0.19
CA SER A 29 13.10 -4.50 -0.07
C SER A 29 13.55 -4.13 1.34
N ASP A 30 14.71 -3.48 1.47
CA ASP A 30 15.18 -2.92 2.75
C ASP A 30 14.37 -1.68 3.19
N ASP A 31 13.94 -0.86 2.22
CA ASP A 31 13.27 0.42 2.46
C ASP A 31 11.94 0.53 1.69
N ALA A 32 10.93 1.09 2.36
CA ALA A 32 9.63 1.37 1.78
C ALA A 32 9.00 2.58 2.46
N GLN A 33 8.27 3.37 1.68
CA GLN A 33 7.56 4.57 2.11
C GLN A 33 6.14 4.51 1.57
N PHE A 34 5.16 4.94 2.34
CA PHE A 34 3.80 5.11 1.86
C PHE A 34 3.37 6.56 2.01
N PHE A 35 2.45 6.97 1.16
CA PHE A 35 1.88 8.31 1.17
C PHE A 35 0.40 8.20 0.85
N ILE A 36 -0.42 8.74 1.73
CA ILE A 36 -1.88 8.70 1.61
C ILE A 36 -2.33 10.06 1.09
N ASP A 37 -3.01 10.06 -0.05
CA ASP A 37 -3.63 11.25 -0.60
C ASP A 37 -5.11 11.25 -0.24
N GLU A 38 -5.45 11.87 0.88
CA GLU A 38 -6.84 11.98 1.38
C GLU A 38 -7.76 12.76 0.43
N GLN A 39 -7.21 13.63 -0.44
CA GLN A 39 -8.02 14.40 -1.38
C GLN A 39 -8.51 13.58 -2.56
N ASN A 40 -7.74 12.56 -2.95
CA ASN A 40 -8.06 11.71 -4.09
C ASN A 40 -8.37 10.27 -3.67
N GLU A 41 -8.30 9.95 -2.37
CA GLU A 41 -8.47 8.59 -1.84
C GLU A 41 -7.50 7.61 -2.51
N ILE A 42 -6.24 8.05 -2.68
CA ILE A 42 -5.18 7.27 -3.33
C ILE A 42 -4.06 6.94 -2.35
N LEU A 43 -3.67 5.66 -2.31
CA LEU A 43 -2.46 5.21 -1.60
C LEU A 43 -1.29 5.12 -2.56
N TYR A 44 -0.24 5.89 -2.30
CA TYR A 44 1.03 5.77 -2.98
C TYR A 44 2.00 4.96 -2.14
N VAL A 45 2.39 3.81 -2.63
CA VAL A 45 3.40 2.96 -2.00
C VAL A 45 4.68 3.07 -2.80
N LYS A 46 5.79 3.36 -2.13
CA LYS A 46 7.13 3.39 -2.69
C LYS A 46 7.97 2.30 -2.05
N LEU A 47 8.50 1.36 -2.82
CA LEU A 47 9.45 0.36 -2.31
C LEU A 47 10.76 0.41 -3.09
N GLU A 48 11.87 0.22 -2.38
CA GLU A 48 13.16 -0.06 -3.01
C GLU A 48 13.14 -1.47 -3.62
N GLY A 49 13.84 -1.73 -4.72
CA GLY A 49 13.86 -3.07 -5.34
C GLY A 49 12.70 -3.38 -6.29
N LEU A 50 11.64 -2.56 -6.33
CA LEU A 50 10.57 -2.66 -7.34
C LEU A 50 11.09 -2.58 -8.79
N ASN A 51 12.24 -1.93 -9.02
CA ASN A 51 12.87 -1.87 -10.34
C ASN A 51 13.32 -3.23 -10.89
N ASP A 52 13.47 -4.25 -10.04
CA ASP A 52 13.79 -5.62 -10.45
C ASP A 52 12.54 -6.39 -10.94
N TYR A 53 11.35 -5.88 -10.63
CA TYR A 53 10.07 -6.48 -10.96
C TYR A 53 9.35 -5.69 -12.06
N SER A 54 8.62 -6.39 -12.92
CA SER A 54 7.79 -5.73 -13.92
C SER A 54 6.48 -5.25 -13.30
N GLU A 55 5.85 -4.21 -13.86
CA GLU A 55 4.55 -3.70 -13.39
C GLU A 55 3.51 -4.82 -13.19
N SER A 56 3.47 -5.80 -14.10
CA SER A 56 2.58 -6.97 -13.98
C SER A 56 2.95 -7.90 -12.82
N GLU A 57 4.24 -8.14 -12.55
CA GLU A 57 4.64 -8.97 -11.41
C GLU A 57 4.35 -8.27 -10.09
N ILE A 58 4.53 -6.95 -10.06
CA ILE A 58 4.19 -6.12 -8.91
C ILE A 58 2.69 -6.21 -8.65
N GLU A 59 1.87 -6.09 -9.67
CA GLU A 59 0.42 -6.24 -9.58
C GLU A 59 0.03 -7.67 -9.12
N GLU A 60 0.66 -8.72 -9.64
CA GLU A 60 0.36 -10.11 -9.22
C GLU A 60 0.76 -10.39 -7.76
N ILE A 61 1.82 -9.76 -7.25
CA ILE A 61 2.26 -9.90 -5.85
C ILE A 61 1.41 -9.02 -4.93
N ALA A 62 1.12 -7.79 -5.34
CA ALA A 62 0.40 -6.83 -4.52
C ALA A 62 -1.11 -7.09 -4.50
N ALA A 63 -1.73 -7.47 -5.62
CA ALA A 63 -3.18 -7.72 -5.71
C ALA A 63 -3.74 -8.65 -4.61
N PRO A 64 -3.14 -9.81 -4.29
CA PRO A 64 -3.63 -10.64 -3.19
C PRO A 64 -3.49 -9.94 -1.83
N VAL A 65 -2.38 -9.27 -1.56
CA VAL A 65 -2.15 -8.56 -0.29
C VAL A 65 -3.14 -7.40 -0.13
N LEU A 66 -3.37 -6.65 -1.21
CA LEU A 66 -4.35 -5.55 -1.30
C LEU A 66 -5.81 -6.04 -1.27
N SER A 67 -6.07 -7.29 -1.63
CA SER A 67 -7.42 -7.88 -1.52
C SER A 67 -7.67 -8.48 -0.15
N GLU A 68 -6.63 -8.87 0.59
CA GLU A 68 -6.73 -9.31 1.98
C GLU A 68 -6.93 -8.14 2.94
N LEU A 69 -6.30 -7.00 2.63
CA LEU A 69 -6.45 -5.77 3.37
C LEU A 69 -7.61 -4.99 2.74
N ASP A 70 -8.70 -4.83 3.47
CA ASP A 70 -9.91 -4.11 3.03
C ASP A 70 -9.62 -2.59 3.06
N LEU A 71 -8.65 -2.15 2.24
CA LEU A 71 -8.22 -0.77 2.17
C LEU A 71 -9.29 0.01 1.40
N ASP A 72 -10.01 0.89 2.10
CA ASP A 72 -11.01 1.82 1.55
C ASP A 72 -10.39 2.91 0.65
N PHE A 73 -9.59 2.53 -0.35
CA PHE A 73 -9.02 3.43 -1.35
C PHE A 73 -9.66 3.24 -2.71
N GLU A 74 -9.88 4.35 -3.43
CA GLU A 74 -10.28 4.28 -4.84
C GLU A 74 -9.15 3.71 -5.70
N GLN A 75 -7.90 4.04 -5.37
CA GLN A 75 -6.75 3.61 -6.15
C GLN A 75 -5.49 3.43 -5.32
N ILE A 76 -4.70 2.41 -5.66
CA ILE A 76 -3.42 2.12 -5.01
C ILE A 76 -2.34 2.11 -6.09
N ILE A 77 -1.30 2.92 -5.88
CA ILE A 77 -0.22 3.17 -6.84
C ILE A 77 1.10 2.76 -6.21
N ILE A 78 1.74 1.76 -6.82
CA ILE A 78 3.03 1.26 -6.37
C ILE A 78 4.13 1.83 -7.27
N LEU A 79 5.17 2.40 -6.67
CA LEU A 79 6.25 3.12 -7.35
C LEU A 79 7.62 2.65 -6.83
N PRO A 80 8.64 2.58 -7.67
CA PRO A 80 9.99 2.37 -7.19
C PRO A 80 10.49 3.58 -6.40
N LEU A 81 11.22 3.32 -5.31
CA LEU A 81 11.92 4.33 -4.51
C LEU A 81 13.20 4.84 -5.22
#